data_AF-D2H301-F1
#
_entry.id   AF-D2H301-F1
#
_cell.length_a   1.000
_cell.length_b   1.000
_cell.length_c   1.000
_cell.angle_alpha   90.00
_cell.angle_beta   90.00
_cell.angle_gamma   90.00
#
_symmetry.space_group_name_H-M   'P 1'
#
loop_
_entity.id
_entity.type
_entity.pdbx_description
1 polymer ?
#
loop_
_entity_poly.entity_id
_entity_poly.type
_entity_poly.pdbx_seq_one_letter_code
_entity_poly.pdbx_strand_id
1 'polypeptide(L)'
;LTTTSWSAPVVWDGTFDEKVLEKYYEKNKITVGLTVFAVGRYIDHYLKKFISSADRFFMVGHKVIIYVLIDDFSRMPWIQLSPLCLIKVFEIKREKRWQDISTMCMKAISDHVVAHIQYEVDFLFCMDVDQIFVRKYGLETLGESVAQLHAYWYMEDPIGLPYERSELSEAYIPFGMGDFYYHAAVFGGTPIQVLDIARECFKGIMNDKKNSIEAVWHDESHLNKYFFLHKPT
;
A
#
# COMPACT_ATOMS: atom_id res chain seq x y z
N LEU A 1 10.57 -8.47 18.00
CA LEU A 1 11.34 -7.30 17.52
C LEU A 1 10.37 -6.12 17.45
N THR A 2 10.61 -5.04 18.19
CA THR A 2 9.70 -3.87 18.28
C THR A 2 10.30 -2.59 17.69
N THR A 3 11.58 -2.61 17.33
CA THR A 3 12.30 -1.49 16.73
C THR A 3 13.36 -2.05 15.80
N THR A 4 13.57 -1.41 14.66
CA THR A 4 14.56 -1.80 13.66
C THR A 4 15.96 -1.27 14.00
N SER A 5 16.99 -1.70 13.27
CA SER A 5 18.36 -1.19 13.43
C SER A 5 18.51 0.29 13.04
N TRP A 6 17.58 0.84 12.24
CA TRP A 6 17.53 2.25 11.87
C TRP A 6 16.51 3.05 12.70
N SER A 7 16.06 2.51 13.85
CA SER A 7 15.18 3.16 14.82
C SER A 7 13.72 3.38 14.37
N ALA A 8 13.24 2.69 13.34
CA ALA A 8 11.81 2.65 13.02
C ALA A 8 11.07 1.69 13.96
N PRO A 9 9.84 2.01 14.42
CA PRO A 9 9.05 1.10 15.23
C PRO A 9 8.50 -0.04 14.36
N VAL A 10 8.53 -1.26 14.91
CA VAL A 10 7.71 -2.37 14.39
C VAL A 10 6.47 -2.43 15.28
N VAL A 11 5.34 -1.94 14.75
CA VAL A 11 4.11 -1.76 15.52
C VAL A 11 3.42 -3.10 15.72
N TRP A 12 3.36 -3.57 16.97
CA TRP A 12 2.63 -4.76 17.38
C TRP A 12 1.48 -4.36 18.32
N ASP A 13 0.52 -5.27 18.48
CA ASP A 13 -0.52 -5.08 19.49
C ASP A 13 0.12 -4.89 20.88
N GLY A 14 -0.30 -3.84 21.58
CA GLY A 14 0.26 -3.45 22.88
C GLY A 14 1.56 -2.63 22.85
N THR A 15 2.09 -2.25 21.68
CA THR A 15 3.32 -1.42 21.60
C THR A 15 3.06 0.08 21.38
N PHE A 16 1.80 0.51 21.36
CA PHE A 16 1.42 1.91 21.11
C PHE A 16 0.36 2.38 22.11
N ASP A 17 0.32 3.69 22.36
CA ASP A 17 -0.72 4.34 23.15
C ASP A 17 -1.67 5.11 22.24
N GLU A 18 -2.82 4.50 21.99
CA GLU A 18 -3.88 5.03 21.14
C GLU A 18 -4.38 6.40 21.60
N LYS A 19 -4.50 6.64 22.92
CA LYS A 19 -5.03 7.91 23.45
C LYS A 19 -4.06 9.07 23.22
N VAL A 20 -2.75 8.78 23.28
CA VAL A 20 -1.71 9.78 22.99
C VAL A 20 -1.76 10.16 21.52
N LEU A 21 -1.89 9.17 20.63
CA LEU A 21 -1.98 9.38 19.17
C LEU A 21 -3.26 10.14 18.80
N GLU A 22 -4.41 9.74 19.34
CA GLU A 22 -5.70 10.44 19.11
C GLU A 22 -5.60 11.90 19.51
N LYS A 23 -5.10 12.20 20.72
CA LYS A 23 -4.92 13.58 21.20
C LYS A 23 -3.95 14.40 20.34
N TYR A 24 -2.94 13.76 19.76
CA TYR A 24 -1.99 14.42 18.86
C TYR A 24 -2.65 14.75 17.52
N TYR A 25 -3.27 13.77 16.86
CA TYR A 25 -3.81 13.92 15.52
C TYR A 25 -5.14 14.68 15.46
N GLU A 26 -5.96 14.65 16.52
CA GLU A 26 -7.16 15.49 16.63
C GLU A 26 -6.84 16.99 16.52
N LYS A 27 -5.72 17.42 17.10
CA LYS A 27 -5.28 18.83 17.02
C LYS A 27 -4.87 19.23 15.61
N ASN A 28 -4.32 18.30 14.85
CA ASN A 28 -3.81 18.52 13.50
C ASN A 28 -4.90 18.38 12.43
N LYS A 29 -6.08 17.84 12.77
CA LYS A 29 -7.24 17.66 11.87
C LYS A 29 -6.88 16.94 10.56
N ILE A 30 -6.11 15.86 10.69
CA ILE A 30 -5.61 15.11 9.55
C ILE A 30 -6.73 14.48 8.71
N THR A 31 -6.43 14.26 7.44
CA THR A 31 -7.21 13.45 6.50
C THR A 31 -6.34 12.31 5.97
N VAL A 32 -6.87 11.09 5.98
CA VAL A 32 -6.14 9.90 5.52
C VAL A 32 -6.77 9.36 4.24
N GLY A 33 -5.95 9.14 3.22
CA GLY A 33 -6.34 8.52 1.97
C GLY A 33 -6.17 7.00 2.00
N LEU A 34 -7.06 6.29 1.30
CA LEU A 34 -6.94 4.86 1.06
C LEU A 34 -7.17 4.59 -0.43
N THR A 35 -6.15 4.18 -1.17
CA THR A 35 -6.30 3.72 -2.55
C THR A 35 -6.57 2.22 -2.61
N VAL A 36 -7.49 1.83 -3.48
CA VAL A 36 -7.83 0.43 -3.73
C VAL A 36 -8.15 0.21 -5.21
N PHE A 37 -7.62 -0.87 -5.77
CA PHE A 37 -7.83 -1.28 -7.16
C PHE A 37 -8.75 -2.49 -7.23
N ALA A 38 -9.79 -2.44 -8.05
CA ALA A 38 -10.64 -3.59 -8.33
C ALA A 38 -10.95 -3.67 -9.83
N VAL A 39 -10.35 -4.67 -10.50
CA VAL A 39 -10.49 -4.85 -11.95
C VAL A 39 -11.18 -6.17 -12.26
N GLY A 40 -12.12 -6.14 -13.20
CA GLY A 40 -12.87 -7.32 -13.62
C GLY A 40 -13.64 -7.93 -12.44
N ARG A 41 -13.47 -9.24 -12.21
CA ARG A 41 -14.23 -9.98 -11.18
C ARG A 41 -13.93 -9.54 -9.73
N TYR A 42 -12.82 -8.84 -9.50
CA TYR A 42 -12.46 -8.36 -8.16
C TYR A 42 -13.47 -7.33 -7.63
N ILE A 43 -14.13 -6.59 -8.53
CA ILE A 43 -15.21 -5.65 -8.17
C ILE A 43 -16.34 -6.41 -7.46
N ASP A 44 -16.83 -7.49 -8.06
CA ASP A 44 -18.00 -8.21 -7.53
C ASP A 44 -17.65 -9.03 -6.27
N HIS A 45 -16.44 -9.58 -6.22
CA HIS A 45 -16.06 -10.51 -5.14
C HIS A 45 -15.61 -9.81 -3.86
N TYR A 46 -14.90 -8.67 -3.98
CA TYR A 46 -14.12 -8.12 -2.87
C TYR A 46 -14.48 -6.68 -2.52
N LEU A 47 -14.68 -5.81 -3.51
CA LEU A 47 -14.76 -4.36 -3.31
C LEU A 47 -15.80 -3.94 -2.25
N LYS A 48 -17.00 -4.54 -2.29
CA LYS A 48 -18.04 -4.24 -1.29
C LYS A 48 -17.60 -4.58 0.13
N LYS A 49 -17.02 -5.77 0.33
CA LYS A 49 -16.57 -6.23 1.66
C LYS A 49 -15.40 -5.39 2.15
N PHE A 50 -14.44 -5.09 1.27
CA PHE A 50 -13.30 -4.23 1.56
C PHE A 50 -13.78 -2.86 2.08
N ILE A 51 -14.57 -2.12 1.28
CA ILE A 51 -15.04 -0.78 1.65
C ILE A 51 -15.89 -0.80 2.92
N SER A 52 -16.83 -1.74 3.04
CA SER A 52 -17.67 -1.83 4.25
C SER A 52 -16.85 -2.14 5.51
N SER A 53 -15.78 -2.93 5.39
CA SER A 53 -14.88 -3.19 6.51
C SER A 53 -13.95 -2.00 6.80
N ALA A 54 -13.48 -1.29 5.77
CA ALA A 54 -12.66 -0.09 5.91
C ALA A 54 -13.44 1.02 6.64
N ASP A 55 -14.69 1.31 6.24
CA ASP A 55 -15.53 2.32 6.91
C ASP A 55 -15.74 2.02 8.42
N ARG A 56 -15.71 0.73 8.79
CA ARG A 56 -15.90 0.30 10.18
C ARG A 56 -14.62 0.38 11.03
N PHE A 57 -13.44 0.25 10.41
CA PHE A 57 -12.22 -0.08 11.15
C PHE A 57 -11.00 0.77 10.80
N PHE A 58 -10.95 1.35 9.60
CA PHE A 58 -9.83 2.15 9.14
C PHE A 58 -9.98 3.59 9.62
N MET A 59 -9.01 4.06 10.42
CA MET A 59 -8.90 5.46 10.88
C MET A 59 -10.18 6.01 11.52
N VAL A 60 -10.90 5.17 12.28
CA VAL A 60 -12.18 5.53 12.92
C VAL A 60 -12.03 6.81 13.74
N GLY A 61 -12.93 7.77 13.50
CA GLY A 61 -12.91 9.09 14.16
C GLY A 61 -12.17 10.18 13.36
N HIS A 62 -11.51 9.82 12.26
CA HIS A 62 -10.79 10.75 11.38
C HIS A 62 -11.42 10.81 9.99
N LYS A 63 -11.11 11.88 9.26
CA LYS A 63 -11.56 12.02 7.87
C LYS A 63 -10.82 11.02 6.99
N VAL A 64 -11.58 10.24 6.23
CA VAL A 64 -11.06 9.25 5.29
C VAL A 64 -11.56 9.55 3.89
N ILE A 65 -10.67 9.49 2.90
CA ILE A 65 -11.04 9.50 1.48
C ILE A 65 -10.59 8.17 0.87
N ILE A 66 -11.54 7.35 0.44
CA ILE A 66 -11.28 6.10 -0.28
C ILE A 66 -11.28 6.40 -1.78
N TYR A 67 -10.12 6.23 -2.41
CA TYR A 67 -9.89 6.34 -3.84
C TYR A 67 -10.06 4.97 -4.48
N VAL A 68 -11.17 4.77 -5.19
CA VAL A 68 -11.54 3.49 -5.78
C VAL A 68 -11.23 3.53 -7.28
N LEU A 69 -10.28 2.72 -7.72
CA LEU A 69 -9.88 2.61 -9.12
C LEU A 69 -10.44 1.32 -9.72
N ILE A 70 -11.36 1.46 -10.68
CA ILE A 70 -12.12 0.33 -11.26
C ILE A 70 -12.18 0.41 -12.78
N ASP A 71 -12.32 -0.73 -13.45
CA ASP A 71 -12.41 -0.79 -14.92
C ASP A 71 -13.82 -0.62 -15.48
N ASP A 72 -14.85 -0.62 -14.62
CA ASP A 72 -16.25 -0.44 -15.01
C ASP A 72 -17.01 0.28 -13.90
N PHE A 73 -17.27 1.57 -14.11
CA PHE A 73 -17.98 2.41 -13.13
C PHE A 73 -19.39 1.90 -12.82
N SER A 74 -20.07 1.25 -13.78
CA SER A 74 -21.44 0.77 -13.60
C SER A 74 -21.54 -0.37 -12.57
N ARG A 75 -20.41 -1.02 -12.27
CA ARG A 75 -20.31 -2.13 -11.32
C ARG A 75 -19.92 -1.70 -9.91
N MET A 76 -19.77 -0.39 -9.67
CA MET A 76 -19.50 0.15 -8.33
C MET A 76 -20.64 -0.23 -7.37
N PRO A 77 -20.37 -0.91 -6.25
CA PRO A 77 -21.40 -1.27 -5.28
C PRO A 77 -21.98 -0.03 -4.59
N TRP A 78 -23.30 -0.04 -4.37
CA TRP A 78 -23.94 0.95 -3.50
C TRP A 78 -23.63 0.63 -2.03
N ILE A 79 -23.00 1.58 -1.34
CA ILE A 79 -22.55 1.44 0.05
C ILE A 79 -22.87 2.72 0.79
N GLN A 80 -23.52 2.59 1.96
CA GLN A 80 -23.72 3.69 2.88
C GLN A 80 -22.48 3.79 3.79
N LEU A 81 -21.86 4.96 3.81
CA LEU A 81 -20.64 5.24 4.58
C LEU A 81 -20.94 6.07 5.82
N SER A 82 -20.00 6.04 6.77
CA SER A 82 -19.99 6.95 7.90
C SER A 82 -19.76 8.41 7.47
N PRO A 83 -20.18 9.42 8.28
CA PRO A 83 -20.08 10.83 7.91
C PRO A 83 -18.65 11.35 7.67
N LEU A 84 -17.64 10.64 8.17
CA LEU A 84 -16.23 11.01 8.02
C LEU A 84 -15.55 10.32 6.84
N CYS A 85 -16.25 9.41 6.15
CA CYS A 85 -15.72 8.66 5.02
C CYS A 85 -16.32 9.15 3.70
N LEU A 86 -15.46 9.51 2.76
CA LEU A 86 -15.79 9.89 1.39
C LEU A 86 -15.24 8.86 0.41
N ILE A 87 -15.96 8.59 -0.68
CA ILE A 87 -15.46 7.80 -1.80
C ILE A 87 -15.28 8.71 -3.02
N LYS A 88 -14.16 8.55 -3.70
CA LYS A 88 -13.93 9.07 -5.06
C LYS A 88 -13.60 7.90 -5.97
N VAL A 89 -14.35 7.75 -7.05
CA VAL A 89 -14.22 6.63 -7.99
C VAL A 89 -13.58 7.12 -9.28
N PHE A 90 -12.59 6.37 -9.77
CA PHE A 90 -11.87 6.67 -11.00
C PHE A 90 -11.89 5.46 -11.93
N GLU A 91 -12.23 5.70 -13.18
CA GLU A 91 -12.21 4.66 -14.21
C GLU A 91 -10.78 4.48 -14.74
N ILE A 92 -10.32 3.23 -14.76
CA ILE A 92 -9.01 2.86 -15.30
C ILE A 92 -9.16 1.91 -16.48
N LYS A 93 -8.21 1.95 -17.42
CA LYS A 93 -8.20 1.02 -18.54
C LYS A 93 -7.86 -0.38 -18.06
N ARG A 94 -8.65 -1.37 -18.49
CA ARG A 94 -8.37 -2.77 -18.24
C ARG A 94 -7.24 -3.27 -19.13
N GLU A 95 -6.18 -3.79 -18.52
CA GLU A 95 -5.12 -4.49 -19.23
C GLU A 95 -5.44 -5.98 -19.45
N LYS A 96 -4.77 -6.56 -20.45
CA LYS A 96 -5.03 -7.96 -20.86
C LYS A 96 -4.44 -9.01 -19.91
N ARG A 97 -3.29 -8.73 -19.27
CA ARG A 97 -2.64 -9.61 -18.29
C ARG A 97 -2.80 -9.06 -16.88
N TRP A 98 -3.01 -9.93 -15.90
CA TRP A 98 -3.16 -9.51 -14.50
C TRP A 98 -1.85 -8.95 -13.93
N GLN A 99 -0.69 -9.40 -14.41
CA GLN A 99 0.62 -8.85 -14.05
C GLN A 99 0.81 -7.39 -14.51
N ASP A 100 0.26 -7.06 -15.68
CA ASP A 100 0.27 -5.70 -16.19
C ASP A 100 -0.68 -4.78 -15.38
N ILE A 101 -1.69 -5.35 -14.69
CA ILE A 101 -2.57 -4.60 -13.77
C ILE A 101 -1.78 -4.10 -12.56
N SER A 102 -0.98 -4.97 -11.92
CA SER A 102 -0.13 -4.57 -10.77
C SER A 102 0.89 -3.49 -11.15
N THR A 103 1.51 -3.62 -12.32
CA THR A 103 2.39 -2.57 -12.89
C THR A 103 1.64 -1.25 -13.09
N MET A 104 0.39 -1.33 -13.54
CA MET A 104 -0.47 -0.15 -13.68
C MET A 104 -0.90 0.45 -12.35
N CYS A 105 -1.01 -0.33 -11.28
CA CYS A 105 -1.34 0.19 -9.96
C CYS A 105 -0.31 1.24 -9.53
N MET A 106 0.99 0.91 -9.63
CA MET A 106 2.08 1.86 -9.30
C MET A 106 2.02 3.12 -10.16
N LYS A 107 1.80 2.98 -11.48
CA LYS A 107 1.65 4.14 -12.37
C LYS A 107 0.43 5.00 -12.00
N ALA A 108 -0.73 4.37 -11.80
CA ALA A 108 -1.97 5.05 -11.51
C ALA A 108 -1.90 5.77 -10.15
N ILE A 109 -1.33 5.14 -9.13
CA ILE A 109 -1.06 5.78 -7.83
C ILE A 109 -0.22 7.04 -8.06
N SER A 110 0.91 6.96 -8.76
CA SER A 110 1.75 8.13 -9.05
C SER A 110 0.98 9.24 -9.76
N ASP A 111 0.21 8.90 -10.81
CA ASP A 111 -0.57 9.89 -11.58
C ASP A 111 -1.63 10.59 -10.72
N HIS A 112 -2.37 9.83 -9.90
CA HIS A 112 -3.41 10.38 -9.02
C HIS A 112 -2.83 11.17 -7.85
N VAL A 113 -1.69 10.75 -7.31
CA VAL A 113 -0.98 11.49 -6.26
C VAL A 113 -0.58 12.87 -6.75
N VAL A 114 0.03 12.95 -7.93
CA VAL A 114 0.41 14.23 -8.54
C VAL A 114 -0.81 15.07 -8.88
N ALA A 115 -1.84 14.46 -9.46
CA ALA A 115 -2.99 15.19 -9.96
C ALA A 115 -3.83 15.82 -8.85
N HIS A 116 -4.05 15.11 -7.74
CA HIS A 116 -4.94 15.61 -6.68
C HIS A 116 -4.67 15.08 -5.27
N ILE A 117 -4.27 13.81 -5.07
CA ILE A 117 -4.25 13.23 -3.70
C ILE A 117 -3.29 13.99 -2.77
N GLN A 118 -2.15 14.47 -3.29
CA GLN A 118 -1.19 15.26 -2.51
C GLN A 118 -1.77 16.55 -1.90
N TYR A 119 -2.90 17.04 -2.41
CA TYR A 119 -3.57 18.25 -1.93
C TYR A 119 -4.81 17.93 -1.07
N GLU A 120 -5.13 16.65 -0.89
CA GLU A 120 -6.38 16.20 -0.26
C GLU A 120 -6.15 15.48 1.07
N VAL A 121 -4.99 14.86 1.27
CA VAL A 121 -4.70 14.00 2.42
C VAL A 121 -3.30 14.26 2.98
N ASP A 122 -3.14 14.03 4.27
CA ASP A 122 -1.85 14.13 4.98
C ASP A 122 -1.07 12.81 4.90
N PHE A 123 -1.79 11.70 4.88
CA PHE A 123 -1.25 10.35 4.76
C PHE A 123 -2.06 9.54 3.75
N LEU A 124 -1.43 8.57 3.10
CA LEU A 124 -2.01 7.73 2.08
C LEU A 124 -1.59 6.28 2.29
N PHE A 125 -2.56 5.37 2.29
CA PHE A 125 -2.34 3.94 2.18
C PHE A 125 -2.76 3.44 0.81
N CYS A 126 -2.03 2.45 0.30
CA CYS A 126 -2.37 1.69 -0.89
C CYS A 126 -2.55 0.24 -0.48
N MET A 127 -3.71 -0.32 -0.82
CA MET A 127 -4.10 -1.66 -0.37
C MET A 127 -4.74 -2.48 -1.48
N ASP A 128 -4.42 -3.76 -1.53
CA ASP A 128 -5.12 -4.71 -2.37
C ASP A 128 -6.57 -4.86 -1.92
N VAL A 129 -7.47 -5.18 -2.85
CA VAL A 129 -8.91 -5.23 -2.57
C VAL A 129 -9.36 -6.55 -1.95
N ASP A 130 -8.61 -7.63 -2.12
CA ASP A 130 -8.97 -8.99 -1.71
C ASP A 130 -8.67 -9.31 -0.23
N GLN A 131 -8.58 -8.26 0.59
CA GLN A 131 -8.48 -8.32 2.05
C GLN A 131 -9.69 -7.67 2.74
N ILE A 132 -9.82 -7.89 4.05
CA ILE A 132 -10.86 -7.28 4.89
C ILE A 132 -10.26 -6.77 6.19
N PHE A 133 -10.75 -5.63 6.66
CA PHE A 133 -10.44 -5.15 7.99
C PHE A 133 -11.28 -5.91 9.03
N VAL A 134 -10.62 -6.47 10.04
CA VAL A 134 -11.28 -7.27 11.09
C VAL A 134 -11.30 -6.57 12.46
N ARG A 135 -10.42 -5.59 12.65
CA ARG A 135 -10.25 -4.77 13.86
C ARG A 135 -9.74 -3.38 13.47
N LYS A 136 -9.72 -2.45 14.43
CA LYS A 136 -9.22 -1.07 14.23
C LYS A 136 -7.83 -1.11 13.59
N TYR A 137 -7.66 -0.34 12.52
CA TYR A 137 -6.42 -0.06 11.83
C TYR A 137 -6.28 1.46 11.83
N GLY A 138 -5.49 1.98 12.77
CA GLY A 138 -5.62 3.35 13.24
C GLY A 138 -4.37 4.19 13.11
N LEU A 139 -4.33 5.24 13.92
CA LEU A 139 -3.28 6.27 13.90
C LEU A 139 -1.88 5.73 14.19
N GLU A 140 -1.79 4.58 14.87
CA GLU A 140 -0.55 3.88 15.18
C GLU A 140 0.22 3.45 13.94
N THR A 141 -0.45 3.35 12.80
CA THR A 141 0.17 2.95 11.54
C THR A 141 0.68 4.15 10.73
N LEU A 142 0.43 5.40 11.15
CA LEU A 142 0.82 6.58 10.39
C LEU A 142 2.32 6.86 10.53
N GLY A 143 2.99 7.10 9.41
CA GLY A 143 4.42 7.41 9.33
C GLY A 143 4.76 8.09 8.01
N GLU A 144 6.01 8.52 7.85
CA GLU A 144 6.45 9.13 6.59
C GLU A 144 6.45 8.09 5.47
N SER A 145 6.95 6.89 5.75
CA SER A 145 7.01 5.75 4.82
C SER A 145 6.71 4.46 5.60
N VAL A 146 5.65 3.74 5.23
CA VAL A 146 5.08 2.63 5.99
C VAL A 146 5.09 1.37 5.16
N ALA A 147 5.67 0.29 5.71
CA ALA A 147 5.74 -1.02 5.07
C ALA A 147 5.08 -2.10 5.94
N GLN A 148 4.41 -3.07 5.30
CA GLN A 148 3.80 -4.20 5.97
C GLN A 148 4.73 -5.41 5.96
N LEU A 149 4.99 -6.03 7.12
CA LEU A 149 5.67 -7.32 7.18
C LEU A 149 4.80 -8.41 6.54
N HIS A 150 5.39 -9.24 5.67
CA HIS A 150 4.68 -10.37 5.08
C HIS A 150 4.43 -11.48 6.11
N ALA A 151 3.16 -11.88 6.24
CA ALA A 151 2.70 -12.78 7.30
C ALA A 151 3.38 -14.16 7.31
N TYR A 152 3.77 -14.67 6.14
CA TYR A 152 4.48 -15.95 6.04
C TYR A 152 5.98 -15.86 6.36
N TRP A 153 6.61 -14.71 6.14
CA TRP A 153 8.08 -14.58 6.11
C TRP A 153 8.67 -13.78 7.27
N TYR A 154 7.85 -13.20 8.16
CA TYR A 154 8.32 -12.27 9.19
C TYR A 154 9.29 -12.87 10.24
N MET A 155 9.42 -14.21 10.31
CA MET A 155 10.36 -14.92 11.17
C MET A 155 11.50 -15.60 10.39
N GLU A 156 11.51 -15.48 9.06
CA GLU A 156 12.48 -16.16 8.21
C GLU A 156 13.80 -15.39 8.14
N ASP A 157 14.91 -16.11 7.94
CA ASP A 157 16.23 -15.50 7.76
C ASP A 157 16.33 -14.84 6.36
N PRO A 158 17.07 -13.70 6.20
CA PRO A 158 17.26 -13.05 4.90
C PRO A 158 17.72 -13.95 3.75
N ILE A 159 18.44 -15.04 4.04
CA ILE A 159 18.84 -16.04 3.04
C ILE A 159 17.63 -16.80 2.48
N GLY A 160 16.62 -17.07 3.31
CA GLY A 160 15.39 -17.80 2.95
C GLY A 160 14.30 -16.93 2.34
N LEU A 161 14.43 -15.60 2.38
CA LEU A 161 13.42 -14.69 1.84
C LEU A 161 13.34 -14.77 0.31
N PRO A 162 12.12 -14.75 -0.27
CA PRO A 162 11.91 -14.92 -1.70
C PRO A 162 12.06 -13.59 -2.45
N TYR A 163 13.17 -12.88 -2.23
CA TYR A 163 13.53 -11.74 -3.07
C TYR A 163 13.87 -12.19 -4.49
N GLU A 164 13.87 -11.24 -5.42
CA GLU A 164 14.45 -11.44 -6.74
C GLU A 164 15.97 -11.65 -6.62
N ARG A 165 16.48 -12.76 -7.17
CA ARG A 165 17.89 -13.17 -7.06
C ARG A 165 18.63 -13.12 -8.40
N SER A 166 17.94 -12.85 -9.49
CA SER A 166 18.56 -12.60 -10.79
C SER A 166 19.18 -11.21 -10.82
N GLU A 167 20.50 -11.13 -10.96
CA GLU A 167 21.24 -9.86 -11.09
C GLU A 167 20.83 -9.04 -12.34
N LEU A 168 20.09 -9.66 -13.25
CA LEU A 168 19.58 -9.01 -14.45
C LEU A 168 18.33 -8.16 -14.18
N SER A 169 17.63 -8.39 -13.06
CA SER A 169 16.44 -7.62 -12.67
C SER A 169 16.81 -6.43 -11.80
N GLU A 170 16.11 -5.32 -12.00
CA GLU A 170 16.18 -4.13 -11.14
C GLU A 170 15.75 -4.43 -9.70
N ALA A 171 14.93 -5.46 -9.48
CA ALA A 171 14.49 -5.90 -8.15
C ALA A 171 15.53 -6.75 -7.39
N TYR A 172 16.70 -7.03 -7.98
CA TYR A 172 17.70 -7.92 -7.40
C TYR A 172 18.13 -7.54 -5.97
N ILE A 173 18.09 -8.50 -5.05
CA ILE A 173 18.70 -8.42 -3.72
C ILE A 173 19.61 -9.65 -3.51
N PRO A 174 20.91 -9.46 -3.21
CA PRO A 174 21.84 -10.57 -2.97
C PRO A 174 21.45 -11.45 -1.78
N PHE A 175 21.85 -12.71 -1.79
CA PHE A 175 21.70 -13.61 -0.63
C PHE A 175 22.41 -13.05 0.60
N GLY A 176 21.78 -13.20 1.77
CA GLY A 176 22.30 -12.65 3.03
C GLY A 176 22.13 -11.14 3.20
N MET A 177 21.55 -10.45 2.21
CA MET A 177 21.11 -9.05 2.32
C MET A 177 19.59 -8.96 2.47
N GLY A 178 19.13 -7.81 2.97
CA GLY A 178 17.73 -7.54 3.30
C GLY A 178 17.49 -7.51 4.81
N ASP A 179 16.46 -6.77 5.22
CA ASP A 179 16.08 -6.64 6.63
C ASP A 179 14.80 -7.43 6.92
N PHE A 180 13.77 -7.22 6.10
CA PHE A 180 12.48 -7.89 6.18
C PHE A 180 11.91 -8.13 4.79
N TYR A 181 11.02 -9.12 4.68
CA TYR A 181 10.19 -9.26 3.49
C TYR A 181 8.86 -8.54 3.70
N TYR A 182 8.63 -7.53 2.87
CA TYR A 182 7.47 -6.66 2.92
C TYR A 182 6.39 -7.14 1.94
N HIS A 183 5.13 -6.99 2.33
CA HIS A 183 3.96 -7.41 1.55
C HIS A 183 3.41 -6.24 0.74
N ALA A 184 3.31 -6.37 -0.58
CA ALA A 184 2.84 -5.32 -1.48
C ALA A 184 1.36 -4.99 -1.31
N ALA A 185 0.59 -5.90 -0.74
CA ALA A 185 -0.83 -5.70 -0.48
C ALA A 185 -1.13 -4.55 0.49
N VAL A 186 -0.14 -4.07 1.26
CA VAL A 186 -0.27 -2.89 2.12
C VAL A 186 1.05 -2.11 2.19
N PHE A 187 1.02 -0.86 1.73
CA PHE A 187 2.06 0.13 2.00
C PHE A 187 1.44 1.52 2.13
N GLY A 188 2.19 2.46 2.68
CA GLY A 188 1.67 3.82 2.86
C GLY A 188 2.75 4.83 3.24
N GLY A 189 2.30 6.01 3.64
CA GLY A 189 3.18 7.10 4.04
C GLY A 189 2.54 8.45 3.81
N THR A 190 3.35 9.51 3.80
CA THR A 190 2.92 10.80 3.25
C THR A 190 2.72 10.70 1.73
N PRO A 191 1.88 11.54 1.10
CA PRO A 191 1.70 11.50 -0.35
C PRO A 191 3.00 11.58 -1.15
N ILE A 192 3.97 12.37 -0.68
CA ILE A 192 5.29 12.50 -1.34
C ILE A 192 6.06 11.18 -1.28
N GLN A 193 6.11 10.52 -0.12
CA GLN A 193 6.79 9.23 0.02
C GLN A 193 6.11 8.12 -0.78
N VAL A 194 4.77 8.09 -0.78
CA VAL A 194 4.01 7.13 -1.62
C VAL A 194 4.26 7.37 -3.11
N LEU A 195 4.40 8.63 -3.53
CA LEU A 195 4.77 8.97 -4.91
C LEU A 195 6.15 8.42 -5.27
N ASP A 196 7.13 8.57 -4.39
CA ASP A 196 8.50 8.08 -4.61
C ASP A 196 8.54 6.54 -4.67
N ILE A 197 7.84 5.86 -3.75
CA ILE A 197 7.66 4.40 -3.77
C ILE A 197 7.10 3.97 -5.13
N ALA A 198 5.96 4.54 -5.53
CA ALA A 198 5.25 4.16 -6.74
C ALA A 198 6.07 4.41 -8.01
N ARG A 199 6.80 5.55 -8.08
CA ARG A 199 7.63 5.91 -9.23
C ARG A 199 8.84 5.01 -9.39
N GLU A 200 9.59 4.75 -8.32
CA GLU A 200 10.78 3.90 -8.42
C GLU A 200 10.40 2.44 -8.67
N CYS A 201 9.32 1.94 -8.05
CA CYS A 201 8.79 0.61 -8.38
C CYS A 201 8.38 0.52 -9.86
N PHE A 202 7.59 1.48 -10.35
CA PHE A 202 7.17 1.51 -11.76
C PHE A 202 8.35 1.59 -12.72
N LYS A 203 9.36 2.41 -12.42
CA LYS A 203 10.59 2.53 -13.21
C LYS A 203 11.35 1.21 -13.27
N GLY A 204 11.52 0.53 -12.13
CA GLY A 204 12.14 -0.80 -12.07
C GLY A 204 11.41 -1.82 -12.94
N ILE A 205 10.08 -1.88 -12.82
CA ILE A 205 9.25 -2.78 -13.62
C ILE A 205 9.39 -2.48 -15.13
N MET A 206 9.39 -1.21 -15.51
CA MET A 206 9.52 -0.82 -16.92
C MET A 206 10.90 -1.14 -17.51
N ASN A 207 11.97 -1.01 -16.71
CA ASN A 207 13.31 -1.42 -17.11
C ASN A 207 13.41 -2.93 -17.29
N ASP A 208 12.89 -3.73 -16.35
CA ASP A 208 12.83 -5.19 -16.47
C ASP A 208 12.06 -5.60 -17.72
N LYS A 209 10.89 -5.00 -17.96
CA LYS A 209 10.08 -5.25 -19.15
C LYS A 209 10.82 -4.93 -20.45
N LYS A 210 11.60 -3.85 -20.48
CA LYS A 210 12.44 -3.48 -21.64
C LYS A 210 13.53 -4.55 -21.91
N ASN A 211 14.02 -5.20 -20.86
CA ASN A 211 15.00 -6.26 -20.93
C ASN A 211 14.39 -7.67 -21.04
N SER A 212 13.06 -7.77 -21.22
CA SER A 212 12.31 -9.04 -21.25
C SER A 212 12.46 -9.87 -19.98
N ILE A 213 12.50 -9.19 -18.84
CA ILE A 213 12.59 -9.76 -17.50
C ILE A 213 11.27 -9.45 -16.77
N GLU A 214 10.84 -10.37 -15.93
CA GLU A 214 9.68 -10.23 -15.04
C GLU A 214 10.14 -10.73 -13.67
N ALA A 215 10.11 -9.85 -12.67
CA ALA A 215 10.58 -10.20 -11.33
C ALA A 215 9.68 -11.29 -10.69
N VAL A 216 10.27 -12.16 -9.88
CA VAL A 216 9.62 -13.38 -9.34
C VAL A 216 8.27 -13.14 -8.67
N TRP A 217 8.12 -12.04 -7.93
CA TRP A 217 6.87 -11.61 -7.28
C TRP A 217 6.41 -10.25 -7.79
N HIS A 218 6.70 -9.93 -9.05
CA HIS A 218 6.18 -8.75 -9.75
C HIS A 218 6.49 -7.45 -8.98
N ASP A 219 5.49 -6.63 -8.67
CA ASP A 219 5.63 -5.38 -7.92
C ASP A 219 6.14 -5.58 -6.50
N GLU A 220 5.82 -6.70 -5.84
CA GLU A 220 6.33 -7.00 -4.49
C GLU A 220 7.85 -7.15 -4.47
N SER A 221 8.44 -7.72 -5.53
CA SER A 221 9.90 -7.76 -5.67
C SER A 221 10.49 -6.35 -5.74
N HIS A 222 9.89 -5.45 -6.53
CA HIS A 222 10.36 -4.07 -6.65
C HIS A 222 10.11 -3.24 -5.38
N LEU A 223 9.00 -3.48 -4.67
CA LEU A 223 8.71 -2.83 -3.40
C LEU A 223 9.73 -3.24 -2.32
N ASN A 224 10.06 -4.52 -2.26
CA ASN A 224 11.11 -5.02 -1.37
C ASN A 224 12.48 -4.42 -1.71
N LYS A 225 12.79 -4.29 -3.00
CA LYS A 225 13.99 -3.57 -3.45
C LYS A 225 14.00 -2.11 -3.03
N TYR A 226 12.86 -1.43 -3.15
CA TYR A 226 12.71 -0.04 -2.73
C TYR A 226 12.99 0.08 -1.22
N PHE A 227 12.31 -0.69 -0.37
CA PHE A 227 12.50 -0.61 1.08
C PHE A 227 13.86 -1.11 1.57
N PHE A 228 14.52 -1.99 0.80
CA PHE A 228 15.91 -2.35 1.05
C PHE A 228 16.84 -1.13 0.92
N LEU A 229 16.61 -0.28 -0.10
CA LEU A 229 17.40 0.93 -0.35
C LEU A 229 16.93 2.14 0.48
N HIS A 230 15.64 2.22 0.79
CA HIS A 230 14.96 3.37 1.39
C HIS A 230 14.15 2.87 2.58
N LYS A 231 14.76 2.90 3.77
CA LYS A 231 14.21 2.27 4.96
C LYS A 231 12.85 2.90 5.36
N PRO A 232 11.79 2.11 5.63
CA PRO A 232 10.53 2.63 6.13
C PRO A 232 10.70 3.21 7.54
N THR A 233 9.89 4.21 7.92
CA THR A 233 10.05 5.04 9.12
C THR A 233 9.18 4.62 10.28
#